data_AF-A0A7C6ZXS7-F1
#
_entry.id   AF-A0A7C6ZXS7-F1
#
_cell.length_a   1.000
_cell.length_b   1.000
_cell.length_c   1.000
_cell.angle_alpha   90.00
_cell.angle_beta   90.00
_cell.angle_gamma   90.00
#
_symmetry.space_group_name_H-M   'P 1'
#
loop_
_entity.id
_entity.type
_entity.pdbx_description
1 polymer ?
#
loop_
_entity_poly.entity_id
_entity_poly.type
_entity_poly.pdbx_seq_one_letter_code
_entity_poly.pdbx_strand_id
1 'polypeptide(L)'
;MFTRERFIQFLVYIPIFALFFLLNNAKIFGHMRQERASGNSVSSLMICWLKNAFVMAGGVFLMVLVEYIPFFLDIGPGADLLFSSTFGGPFMSLMILFIPQIILFSFLCTYINRKTGHVYVSAFTVASLACWIVTGGSAIF
;
A
#
# COMPACT_ATOMS: atom_id res chain seq x y z
N MET A 1 -1.43 -13.80 23.53
CA MET A 1 -1.12 -15.24 23.58
C MET A 1 -0.98 -15.77 22.16
N PHE A 2 0.07 -16.54 21.86
CA PHE A 2 0.25 -17.17 20.56
C PHE A 2 -0.66 -18.41 20.47
N THR A 3 -1.78 -18.29 19.75
CA THR A 3 -2.71 -19.40 19.51
C THR A 3 -2.40 -20.04 18.17
N ARG A 4 -2.64 -21.36 18.02
CA ARG A 4 -2.42 -22.11 16.77
C ARG A 4 -3.09 -21.44 15.55
N GLU A 5 -4.28 -20.88 15.75
CA GLU A 5 -5.03 -20.14 14.73
C GLU A 5 -4.26 -18.91 14.22
N ARG A 6 -3.66 -18.13 15.13
CA ARG A 6 -2.87 -16.93 14.78
C ARG A 6 -1.60 -17.27 14.01
N PHE A 7 -0.99 -18.42 14.29
CA PHE A 7 0.17 -18.91 13.55
C PHE A 7 -0.19 -19.32 12.11
N ILE A 8 -1.34 -19.98 11.92
CA ILE A 8 -1.83 -20.33 10.57
C ILE A 8 -2.20 -19.06 9.79
N GLN A 9 -2.84 -18.08 10.43
CA GLN A 9 -3.12 -16.79 9.79
C GLN A 9 -1.84 -16.10 9.30
N PHE A 10 -0.78 -16.09 10.11
CA PHE A 10 0.52 -15.56 9.69
C PHE A 10 1.04 -16.24 8.41
N LEU A 11 0.93 -17.56 8.32
CA LEU A 11 1.36 -18.31 7.12
C LEU A 11 0.52 -17.96 5.88
N VAL A 12 -0.79 -17.76 6.02
CA VAL A 12 -1.67 -17.35 4.92
C VAL A 12 -1.36 -15.92 4.44
N TYR A 13 -0.92 -15.05 5.34
CA TYR A 13 -0.53 -13.68 5.01
C TYR A 13 0.79 -13.61 4.22
N ILE A 14 1.74 -14.51 4.45
CA ILE A 14 3.06 -14.51 3.77
C ILE A 14 2.95 -14.41 2.23
N PRO A 15 2.18 -15.24 1.51
CA PRO A 15 2.12 -15.14 0.05
C PRO A 15 1.53 -13.81 -0.44
N ILE A 16 0.55 -13.25 0.29
CA ILE A 16 -0.07 -11.95 -0.04
C ILE A 16 0.96 -10.82 0.15
N PHE A 17 1.68 -10.82 1.28
CA PHE A 17 2.74 -9.85 1.53
C PHE A 17 3.94 -10.02 0.58
N ALA A 18 4.29 -11.25 0.22
CA ALA A 18 5.34 -11.53 -0.76
C ALA A 18 4.96 -10.99 -2.14
N LEU A 19 3.72 -11.19 -2.59
CA LEU A 19 3.21 -10.61 -3.83
C LEU A 19 3.25 -9.09 -3.78
N PHE A 20 2.76 -8.47 -2.69
CA PHE A 20 2.82 -7.02 -2.50
C PHE A 20 4.26 -6.49 -2.52
N PHE A 21 5.19 -7.20 -1.86
CA PHE A 21 6.61 -6.87 -1.86
C PHE A 21 7.21 -6.96 -3.25
N LEU A 22 6.93 -8.02 -4.00
CA LEU A 22 7.39 -8.20 -5.39
C LEU A 22 6.88 -7.08 -6.29
N LEU A 23 5.59 -6.74 -6.21
CA LEU A 23 5.00 -5.65 -6.99
C LEU A 23 5.61 -4.28 -6.64
N ASN A 24 5.85 -4.00 -5.36
CA ASN A 24 6.52 -2.76 -4.93
C ASN A 24 7.99 -2.69 -5.40
N ASN A 25 8.71 -3.81 -5.37
CA ASN A 25 10.07 -3.85 -5.91
C ASN A 25 10.08 -3.71 -7.44
N ALA A 26 9.17 -4.37 -8.16
CA ALA A 26 9.03 -4.23 -9.61
C ALA A 26 8.78 -2.77 -10.02
N LYS A 27 7.99 -2.03 -9.25
CA LYS A 27 7.78 -0.59 -9.40
C LYS A 27 9.07 0.22 -9.23
N ILE A 28 9.83 -0.04 -8.16
CA ILE A 28 11.13 0.59 -7.85
C ILE A 28 12.14 0.35 -8.97
N PHE A 29 12.22 -0.87 -9.51
CA PHE A 29 13.21 -1.22 -10.53
C PHE A 29 12.77 -0.91 -11.96
N GLY A 30 11.47 -0.91 -12.27
CA GLY A 30 10.93 -0.69 -13.61
C GLY A 30 10.47 0.75 -13.87
N HIS A 31 9.46 1.22 -13.14
CA HIS A 31 8.79 2.49 -13.44
C HIS A 31 9.58 3.72 -13.01
N MET A 32 10.23 3.66 -11.84
CA MET A 32 11.04 4.75 -11.31
C MET A 32 12.30 5.03 -12.17
N ARG A 33 12.75 4.04 -12.97
CA ARG A 33 13.83 4.21 -13.96
C ARG A 33 13.34 4.86 -15.25
N GLN A 34 12.11 4.57 -15.69
CA GLN A 34 11.49 5.23 -16.86
C GLN A 34 11.25 6.73 -16.62
N GLU A 35 10.93 7.10 -15.38
CA GLU A 35 10.69 8.48 -14.95
C GLU A 35 11.92 9.40 -15.06
N ARG A 36 13.13 8.81 -15.06
CA ARG A 36 14.41 9.48 -15.33
C ARG A 36 14.66 9.69 -16.82
N ALA A 37 14.12 8.81 -17.66
CA ALA A 37 14.26 8.90 -19.11
C ALA A 37 13.26 9.87 -19.75
N SER A 38 12.13 10.13 -19.08
CA SER A 38 11.12 11.05 -19.57
C SER A 38 11.50 12.51 -19.23
N GLY A 39 11.50 13.38 -20.25
CA GLY A 39 12.02 14.75 -20.14
C GLY A 39 11.41 15.63 -19.04
N ASN A 40 11.99 16.83 -18.87
CA ASN A 40 11.79 17.74 -17.73
C ASN A 40 10.41 18.43 -17.66
N SER A 41 9.39 17.88 -18.31
CA SER A 41 8.03 18.43 -18.33
C SER A 41 7.22 18.00 -17.10
N VAL A 42 6.39 18.93 -16.60
CA VAL A 42 5.42 18.70 -15.51
C VAL A 42 4.37 17.66 -15.93
N SER A 43 3.96 17.66 -17.20
CA SER A 43 3.04 16.66 -17.75
C SER A 43 3.61 15.24 -17.62
N SER A 44 4.92 15.10 -17.84
CA SER A 44 5.59 13.81 -17.67
C SER A 44 5.69 13.37 -16.21
N LEU A 45 5.74 14.30 -15.25
CA LEU A 45 5.68 13.97 -13.83
C LEU A 45 4.32 13.39 -13.49
N MET A 46 3.25 14.08 -13.93
CA MET A 46 1.87 13.68 -13.66
C MET A 46 1.53 12.32 -14.23
N ILE A 47 1.93 12.04 -15.48
CA ILE A 47 1.69 10.74 -16.13
C ILE A 47 2.43 9.62 -15.39
N CYS A 48 3.70 9.84 -15.04
CA CYS A 48 4.47 8.81 -14.36
C CYS A 48 3.97 8.57 -12.93
N TRP A 49 3.67 9.65 -12.21
CA TRP A 49 3.00 9.59 -10.91
C TRP A 49 1.68 8.84 -10.99
N LEU A 50 0.81 9.12 -11.96
CA LEU A 50 -0.50 8.45 -12.06
C LEU A 50 -0.36 6.94 -12.28
N LYS A 51 0.58 6.52 -13.14
CA LYS A 51 0.91 5.10 -13.32
C LYS A 51 1.44 4.48 -12.03
N ASN A 52 2.29 5.22 -11.33
CA ASN A 52 2.88 4.81 -10.06
C ASN A 52 1.84 4.68 -8.93
N ALA A 53 0.90 5.63 -8.87
CA ALA A 53 -0.22 5.66 -7.94
C ALA A 53 -1.18 4.52 -8.23
N PHE A 54 -1.49 4.23 -9.50
CA PHE A 54 -2.36 3.12 -9.88
C PHE A 54 -1.80 1.76 -9.43
N VAL A 55 -0.49 1.52 -9.61
CA VAL A 55 0.15 0.27 -9.16
C VAL A 55 0.11 0.11 -7.64
N MET A 56 0.31 1.20 -6.88
CA MET A 56 0.29 1.13 -5.41
C MET A 56 -1.12 1.08 -4.84
N ALA A 57 -2.02 1.92 -5.35
CA ALA A 57 -3.38 2.05 -4.85
C ALA A 57 -4.25 0.87 -5.30
N GLY A 58 -4.01 0.29 -6.47
CA GLY A 58 -4.85 -0.77 -7.04
C GLY A 58 -5.02 -1.99 -6.13
N GLY A 59 -3.93 -2.46 -5.50
CA GLY A 59 -4.00 -3.59 -4.58
C GLY A 59 -4.82 -3.28 -3.32
N VAL A 60 -4.63 -2.10 -2.73
CA VAL A 60 -5.39 -1.66 -1.55
C VAL A 60 -6.84 -1.33 -1.90
N PHE A 61 -7.08 -0.75 -3.07
CA PHE A 61 -8.41 -0.43 -3.57
C PHE A 61 -9.25 -1.68 -3.78
N LEU A 62 -8.70 -2.75 -4.35
CA LEU A 62 -9.40 -4.04 -4.48
C LEU A 62 -9.76 -4.62 -3.12
N MET A 63 -8.84 -4.56 -2.15
CA MET A 63 -9.11 -5.01 -0.79
C MET A 63 -10.20 -4.18 -0.11
N VAL A 64 -10.18 -2.85 -0.29
CA VAL A 64 -11.24 -1.95 0.22
C VAL A 64 -12.59 -2.27 -0.44
N LEU A 65 -12.64 -2.56 -1.73
CA LEU A 65 -13.89 -2.97 -2.37
C LEU A 65 -14.43 -4.28 -1.79
N VAL A 66 -13.57 -5.29 -1.63
CA VAL A 66 -13.96 -6.58 -1.05
C VAL A 66 -14.48 -6.40 0.38
N GLU A 67 -13.86 -5.54 1.18
CA GLU A 67 -14.24 -5.30 2.57
C GLU A 67 -15.51 -4.45 2.71
N TYR A 68 -15.56 -3.32 2.00
CA TYR A 68 -16.57 -2.28 2.23
C TYR A 68 -17.85 -2.46 1.41
N ILE A 69 -17.81 -3.12 0.25
CA ILE A 69 -19.05 -3.41 -0.50
C ILE A 69 -20.05 -4.21 0.35
N PRO A 70 -19.69 -5.37 0.92
CA PRO A 70 -20.62 -6.15 1.73
C PRO A 70 -20.94 -5.46 3.07
N PHE A 71 -20.02 -4.64 3.59
CA PHE A 71 -20.26 -3.82 4.77
C PHE A 71 -21.38 -2.78 4.53
N PHE A 72 -21.36 -2.07 3.41
CA PHE A 72 -22.43 -1.11 3.05
C PHE A 72 -23.74 -1.78 2.61
N LEU A 73 -23.72 -3.09 2.36
CA LEU A 73 -24.91 -3.89 2.05
C LEU A 73 -25.52 -4.55 3.31
N ASP A 74 -25.00 -4.25 4.51
CA ASP A 74 -25.42 -4.83 5.79
C ASP A 74 -25.27 -6.37 5.87
N ILE A 75 -24.43 -6.97 5.01
CA ILE A 75 -24.16 -8.43 4.98
C ILE A 75 -23.03 -8.78 5.97
N GLY A 76 -22.21 -7.81 6.34
CA GLY A 76 -21.05 -7.95 7.21
C GLY A 76 -19.73 -7.58 6.50
N PRO A 77 -18.60 -7.50 7.23
CA PRO A 77 -17.31 -7.17 6.63
C PRO A 77 -16.84 -8.28 5.67
N GLY A 78 -16.30 -7.91 4.50
CA GLY A 78 -15.91 -8.88 3.48
C GLY A 78 -14.83 -9.86 3.91
N ALA A 79 -13.89 -9.44 4.74
CA ALA A 79 -12.86 -10.30 5.32
C ALA A 79 -13.46 -11.35 6.26
N ASP A 80 -14.51 -11.01 7.00
CA ASP A 80 -15.23 -11.95 7.86
C ASP A 80 -16.02 -12.97 7.05
N LEU A 81 -16.62 -12.54 5.94
CA LEU A 81 -17.37 -13.38 5.01
C LEU A 81 -16.47 -14.38 4.26
N LEU A 82 -15.27 -13.95 3.84
CA LEU A 82 -14.39 -14.75 3.00
C LEU A 82 -13.36 -15.57 3.78
N PHE A 83 -12.88 -15.05 4.92
CA PHE A 83 -11.73 -15.61 5.62
C PHE A 83 -11.96 -15.88 7.12
N SER A 84 -13.20 -15.70 7.61
CA SER A 84 -13.63 -15.85 9.02
C SER A 84 -13.40 -14.62 9.91
N SER A 85 -14.17 -14.52 10.99
CA SER A 85 -14.17 -13.44 12.02
C SER A 85 -12.82 -13.14 12.68
N THR A 86 -11.84 -14.00 12.42
CA THR A 86 -10.48 -13.86 12.93
C THR A 86 -9.66 -12.85 12.10
N PHE A 87 -10.15 -12.46 10.91
CA PHE A 87 -9.52 -11.49 9.99
C PHE A 87 -10.15 -10.09 10.03
N GLY A 88 -11.39 -9.92 10.54
CA GLY A 88 -12.07 -8.63 10.72
C GLY A 88 -11.60 -7.81 11.93
N GLY A 89 -10.31 -7.47 11.96
CA GLY A 89 -9.75 -6.60 13.01
C GLY A 89 -9.88 -5.10 12.70
N PRO A 90 -9.58 -4.21 13.68
CA PRO A 90 -9.59 -2.75 13.49
C PRO A 90 -8.78 -2.26 12.30
N PHE A 91 -7.73 -3.02 11.94
CA PHE A 91 -6.88 -2.74 10.78
C PHE A 91 -7.64 -2.82 9.44
N MET A 92 -8.61 -3.73 9.31
CA MET A 92 -9.45 -3.81 8.11
C MET A 92 -10.38 -2.60 7.99
N SER A 93 -10.94 -2.12 9.10
CA SER A 93 -11.78 -0.91 9.15
C SER A 93 -10.99 0.40 8.94
N LEU A 94 -9.65 0.37 9.05
CA LEU A 94 -8.79 1.52 8.75
C LEU A 94 -8.24 1.50 7.31
N MET A 95 -8.48 0.41 6.53
CA MET A 95 -7.96 0.29 5.16
C MET A 95 -8.37 1.44 4.24
N ILE A 96 -9.55 2.01 4.44
CA ILE A 96 -10.03 3.14 3.64
C ILE A 96 -9.15 4.38 3.80
N LEU A 97 -8.56 4.58 4.98
CA LEU A 97 -7.67 5.72 5.27
C LEU A 97 -6.28 5.57 4.62
N PHE A 98 -5.89 4.34 4.24
CA PHE A 98 -4.62 4.11 3.55
C PHE A 98 -4.64 4.57 2.09
N ILE A 99 -5.81 4.67 1.44
CA ILE A 99 -5.91 5.14 0.05
C ILE A 99 -5.30 6.55 -0.13
N PRO A 100 -5.76 7.60 0.57
CA PRO A 100 -5.18 8.94 0.43
C PRO A 100 -3.69 8.97 0.81
N GLN A 101 -3.29 8.17 1.80
CA GLN A 101 -1.91 8.08 2.24
C GLN A 101 -0.99 7.49 1.17
N ILE A 102 -1.42 6.42 0.49
CA ILE A 102 -0.68 5.78 -0.61
C ILE A 102 -0.57 6.73 -1.80
N ILE A 103 -1.62 7.49 -2.11
CA ILE A 103 -1.59 8.49 -3.17
C ILE A 103 -0.51 9.55 -2.87
N LEU A 104 -0.49 10.08 -1.65
CA LEU A 104 0.52 11.07 -1.22
C LEU A 104 1.95 10.49 -1.28
N PHE A 105 2.14 9.27 -0.77
CA PHE A 105 3.43 8.58 -0.81
C PHE A 105 3.91 8.28 -2.21
N SER A 106 3.01 7.90 -3.12
CA SER A 106 3.34 7.68 -4.52
C SER A 106 3.84 8.96 -5.19
N PHE A 107 3.24 10.11 -4.88
CA PHE A 107 3.67 11.41 -5.38
C PHE A 107 5.05 11.78 -4.84
N LEU A 108 5.24 11.67 -3.52
CA LEU A 108 6.50 12.01 -2.87
C LEU A 108 7.65 11.14 -3.38
N CYS A 109 7.39 9.86 -3.60
CA CYS A 109 8.35 8.90 -4.17
C CYS A 109 8.80 9.33 -5.57
N THR A 110 7.86 9.61 -6.47
CA THR A 110 8.11 10.10 -7.83
C THR A 110 8.86 11.45 -7.82
N TYR A 111 8.47 12.38 -6.94
CA TYR A 111 9.10 13.70 -6.84
C TYR A 111 10.55 13.62 -6.36
N ILE A 112 10.82 12.91 -5.27
CA ILE A 112 12.18 12.75 -4.71
C ILE A 112 13.07 12.02 -5.71
N ASN A 113 12.55 11.00 -6.38
CA ASN A 113 13.30 10.24 -7.38
C ASN A 113 13.70 11.11 -8.58
N ARG A 114 12.80 11.98 -9.07
CA ARG A 114 13.13 12.94 -10.13
C ARG A 114 14.18 13.97 -9.70
N LYS A 115 14.11 14.46 -8.46
CA LYS A 115 15.06 15.45 -7.91
C LYS A 115 16.45 14.87 -7.64
N THR A 116 16.52 13.65 -7.11
CA THR A 116 17.76 13.04 -6.63
C THR A 116 18.40 12.08 -7.63
N GLY A 117 17.62 11.51 -8.55
CA GLY A 117 18.08 10.46 -9.48
C GLY A 117 18.37 9.11 -8.81
N HIS A 118 18.11 8.99 -7.50
CA HIS A 118 18.38 7.79 -6.69
C HIS A 118 17.09 7.23 -6.11
N VAL A 119 16.64 6.11 -6.67
CA VAL A 119 15.41 5.41 -6.26
C VAL A 119 15.44 5.02 -4.77
N TYR A 120 16.61 4.66 -4.24
CA TYR A 120 16.77 4.27 -2.84
C TYR A 120 16.48 5.42 -1.86
N VAL A 121 16.80 6.67 -2.23
CA VAL A 121 16.53 7.84 -1.38
C VAL A 121 15.02 8.04 -1.26
N SER A 122 14.30 8.01 -2.38
CA SER A 122 12.84 8.11 -2.37
C SER A 122 12.18 6.96 -1.60
N ALA A 123 12.66 5.72 -1.79
CA ALA A 123 12.10 4.55 -1.11
C ALA A 123 12.34 4.61 0.40
N PHE A 124 13.55 4.96 0.83
CA PHE A 124 13.90 5.07 2.24
C PHE A 124 13.09 6.16 2.96
N THR A 125 12.95 7.34 2.35
CA THR A 125 12.17 8.44 2.92
C THR A 125 10.70 8.07 3.07
N VAL A 126 10.09 7.50 2.02
CA VAL A 126 8.67 7.09 2.08
C VAL A 126 8.47 5.92 3.05
N ALA A 127 9.39 4.95 3.10
CA ALA A 127 9.32 3.86 4.06
C ALA A 127 9.44 4.35 5.51
N SER A 128 10.30 5.34 5.77
CA SER A 128 10.45 5.94 7.10
C SER A 128 9.17 6.69 7.52
N LEU A 129 8.54 7.42 6.61
CA LEU A 129 7.26 8.08 6.86
C LEU A 129 6.13 7.08 7.09
N ALA A 130 6.07 6.01 6.29
CA ALA A 130 5.11 4.94 6.48
C ALA A 130 5.29 4.24 7.84
N CYS A 131 6.55 3.94 8.19
CA CYS A 131 6.91 3.38 9.50
C CYS A 131 6.44 4.30 10.62
N TRP A 132 6.78 5.59 10.56
CA TRP A 132 6.38 6.57 11.57
C TRP A 132 4.87 6.65 11.76
N ILE A 133 4.08 6.65 10.67
CA ILE A 133 2.61 6.71 10.79
C ILE A 133 2.06 5.43 11.42
N VAL A 134 2.57 4.26 11.06
CA VAL A 134 2.13 3.00 11.66
C VAL A 134 2.52 2.96 13.14
N THR A 135 3.78 3.24 13.47
CA THR A 135 4.24 3.23 14.87
C THR A 135 3.60 4.32 15.73
N GLY A 136 3.41 5.52 15.17
CA GLY A 136 2.77 6.65 15.85
C GLY A 136 1.27 6.41 16.04
N GLY A 137 0.61 5.81 15.05
CA GLY A 137 -0.78 5.39 15.14
C GLY A 137 -0.98 4.26 16.16
N SER A 138 -0.06 3.29 16.22
CA SER A 138 -0.11 2.18 17.18
C SER A 138 0.35 2.53 18.60
N ALA A 139 1.06 3.64 18.81
CA ALA A 139 1.53 4.03 20.14
C ALA A 139 0.45 4.67 21.03
N ILE A 140 -0.69 5.06 20.44
CA ILE A 140 -1.80 5.74 21.13
C ILE A 140 -2.95 4.75 21.47
N PHE A 141 -2.83 3.48 21.06
CA PHE A 141 -3.79 2.41 21.35
C PHE A 141 -3.18 1.30 22.20
#